data_AF-T1AGA3-F1
#
_entry.id   AF-T1AGA3-F1
#
_cell.length_a   1.000
_cell.length_b   1.000
_cell.length_c   1.000
_cell.angle_alpha   90.00
_cell.angle_beta   90.00
_cell.angle_gamma   90.00
#
_symmetry.space_group_name_H-M   'P 1'
#
loop_
_entity.id
_entity.type
_entity.pdbx_description
1 polymer ?
#
loop_
_entity_poly.entity_id
_entity_poly.type
_entity_poly.pdbx_seq_one_letter_code
_entity_poly.pdbx_strand_id
1 'polypeptide(L)' 'MEAGERLGFLPGDLTQKVDPYLRPMYDALYEMLGFDRVSRFIERNVIEVAPLAFMRGRSLNDSFIILDEAQNPPSSR' A
#
# COMPACT_ATOMS: atom_id res chain seq x y z
N MET A 1 -3.73 -3.73 -30.67
CA MET A 1 -4.26 -3.32 -29.36
C MET A 1 -4.17 -4.55 -28.49
N GLU A 2 -3.07 -4.69 -27.75
CA GLU A 2 -2.68 -5.94 -27.10
C GLU A 2 -3.35 -6.11 -25.73
N ALA A 3 -3.81 -7.33 -25.51
CA ALA A 3 -4.50 -7.81 -24.34
C ALA A 3 -3.57 -7.81 -23.11
N GLY A 4 -3.82 -6.92 -22.16
CA GLY A 4 -3.11 -6.84 -20.88
C GLY A 4 -3.97 -6.43 -19.69
N GLU A 5 -5.27 -6.20 -19.87
CA GLU A 5 -6.16 -5.76 -18.79
C GLU A 5 -6.94 -6.95 -18.18
N ARG A 6 -6.29 -7.68 -17.28
CA ARG A 6 -6.97 -8.63 -16.37
C ARG A 6 -6.65 -8.34 -14.90
N LEU A 7 -6.58 -7.06 -14.54
CA LEU A 7 -6.84 -6.62 -13.18
C LEU A 7 -8.31 -6.17 -13.13
N GLY A 8 -9.12 -6.87 -12.34
CA GLY A 8 -10.56 -6.65 -12.21
C GLY A 8 -10.90 -5.15 -12.12
N PHE A 9 -11.64 -4.67 -13.11
CA PHE A 9 -12.08 -3.29 -13.21
C PHE A 9 -13.13 -2.99 -12.13
N LEU A 10 -12.68 -2.58 -10.96
CA LEU A 10 -13.50 -1.71 -10.12
C LEU A 10 -13.51 -0.30 -10.77
N PRO A 11 -14.67 0.30 -11.05
CA PRO A 11 -14.74 1.66 -11.57
C PRO A 11 -14.25 2.64 -10.51
N GLY A 12 -13.37 3.58 -10.89
CA GLY A 12 -12.85 4.58 -9.96
C GLY A 12 -11.44 5.10 -10.32
N ASP A 13 -11.01 6.14 -9.61
CA ASP A 13 -9.64 6.64 -9.67
C ASP A 13 -8.63 5.60 -9.11
N LEU A 14 -7.32 5.85 -9.33
CA LEU A 14 -6.29 4.92 -8.88
C LEU A 14 -6.39 4.65 -7.37
N THR A 15 -6.62 5.69 -6.57
CA THR A 15 -6.76 5.62 -5.11
C THR A 15 -7.92 4.72 -4.69
N GLN A 16 -9.09 4.89 -5.29
CA GLN A 16 -10.28 4.06 -5.02
C GLN A 16 -10.05 2.59 -5.35
N LYS A 17 -9.16 2.27 -6.30
CA LYS A 17 -8.79 0.89 -6.60
C LYS A 17 -7.80 0.32 -5.59
N VAL A 18 -6.93 1.14 -5.02
CA VAL A 18 -5.91 0.70 -4.06
C VAL A 18 -6.47 0.58 -2.65
N ASP A 19 -7.36 1.48 -2.26
CA ASP A 19 -7.93 1.59 -0.91
C ASP A 19 -8.42 0.25 -0.32
N PRO A 20 -9.14 -0.61 -1.06
CA PRO A 20 -9.57 -1.92 -0.54
C PRO A 20 -8.40 -2.82 -0.12
N TYR A 21 -7.26 -2.75 -0.80
CA TYR A 21 -6.07 -3.56 -0.50
C TYR A 21 -5.26 -3.01 0.67
N LEU A 22 -5.32 -1.70 0.91
CA LEU A 22 -4.63 -1.06 2.03
C LEU A 22 -5.42 -1.18 3.34
N ARG A 23 -6.73 -1.43 3.27
CA ARG A 23 -7.59 -1.46 4.44
C ARG A 23 -7.15 -2.43 5.54
N PRO A 24 -6.76 -3.70 5.25
CA PRO A 24 -6.26 -4.61 6.29
C PRO A 24 -5.02 -4.08 7.03
N MET A 25 -4.14 -3.35 6.33
CA MET A 25 -2.96 -2.73 6.96
C MET A 25 -3.37 -1.63 7.92
N TYR A 26 -4.32 -0.77 7.53
CA TYR A 26 -4.85 0.26 8.42
C TYR A 26 -5.56 -0.36 9.62
N ASP A 27 -6.37 -1.40 9.43
CA ASP A 27 -7.09 -2.07 10.50
C ASP A 27 -6.10 -2.67 11.53
N ALA A 28 -5.04 -3.35 11.08
CA ALA A 28 -4.01 -3.88 11.96
C ALA A 28 -3.27 -2.76 12.73
N LEU A 29 -2.93 -1.65 12.06
CA LEU A 29 -2.31 -0.50 12.72
C LEU A 29 -3.23 0.10 13.79
N TYR A 30 -4.52 0.25 13.49
CA TYR A 30 -5.51 0.76 14.42
C TYR A 30 -5.71 -0.16 15.62
N GLU A 31 -5.70 -1.48 15.42
CA GLU A 31 -5.75 -2.47 16.50
C GLU A 31 -4.53 -2.37 17.42
N MET A 32 -3.33 -2.23 16.86
CA MET A 32 -2.07 -2.23 17.62
C MET A 32 -1.78 -0.91 18.35
N LEU A 33 -2.10 0.23 17.72
CA LEU A 33 -1.67 1.56 18.18
C LEU A 33 -2.83 2.47 18.59
N GLY A 34 -4.06 2.12 18.21
CA GLY A 34 -5.24 2.96 18.37
C GLY A 34 -5.38 4.02 17.27
N PHE A 35 -6.62 4.32 16.91
CA PHE A 35 -6.97 5.26 15.83
C PHE A 35 -6.26 6.62 15.95
N ASP A 36 -6.37 7.30 17.09
CA ASP A 36 -5.82 8.65 17.29
C ASP A 36 -4.29 8.71 17.15
N ARG A 37 -3.59 7.62 17.47
CA ARG A 37 -2.13 7.57 17.35
C ARG A 37 -1.72 7.36 15.90
N VAL A 38 -2.38 6.41 15.22
CA VAL A 38 -2.12 6.12 13.80
C VAL A 38 -2.42 7.34 12.94
N SER A 39 -3.57 8.00 13.12
CA SER A 39 -3.94 9.20 12.37
C SER A 39 -2.88 10.30 12.51
N ARG A 40 -2.42 10.57 13.75
CA ARG A 40 -1.33 11.55 13.97
C ARG A 40 0.00 11.14 13.34
N PHE A 41 0.31 9.84 13.28
CA PHE A 41 1.53 9.35 12.64
C PHE A 41 1.46 9.41 11.12
N ILE A 42 0.30 9.16 10.53
CA ILE A 42 0.07 9.35 9.09
C ILE A 42 0.20 10.84 8.74
N GLU A 43 -0.47 11.73 9.47
CA GLU A 43 -0.39 13.19 9.26
C GLU A 43 1.04 13.72 9.34
N ARG A 44 1.87 13.13 10.22
CA ARG A 44 3.28 13.50 10.40
C ARG A 44 4.22 12.74 9.45
N ASN A 45 3.71 11.92 8.54
CA ASN A 45 4.49 11.04 7.65
C ASN A 45 5.46 10.10 8.39
N VAL A 46 5.12 9.71 9.63
CA VAL A 46 5.86 8.70 10.40
C VAL A 46 5.46 7.29 9.95
N ILE A 47 4.18 7.10 9.61
CA ILE A 47 3.68 5.87 9.01
C ILE A 47 3.17 6.22 7.62
N GLU A 48 3.62 5.47 6.62
CA GLU A 48 3.14 5.56 5.25
C GLU A 48 2.71 4.17 4.80
N VAL A 49 1.47 4.06 4.32
CA VAL A 49 0.93 2.83 3.74
C VAL A 49 0.68 3.10 2.27
N ALA A 50 1.48 2.48 1.40
CA ALA A 50 1.40 2.72 -0.03
C ALA A 50 1.79 1.47 -0.84
N PRO A 51 1.24 1.30 -2.05
CA PRO A 51 1.64 0.23 -2.96
C PRO A 51 3.12 0.20 -3.28
N LEU A 52 3.65 -1.00 -3.49
CA LEU A 52 5.04 -1.23 -3.90
C LEU A 52 5.41 -0.44 -5.17
N ALA A 53 4.47 -0.25 -6.10
CA ALA A 53 4.69 0.53 -7.32
C ALA A 53 5.11 1.99 -7.04
N PHE A 54 4.67 2.59 -5.92
CA PHE A 54 5.06 3.94 -5.52
C PHE A 54 6.41 4.00 -4.79
N MET A 55 7.00 2.85 -4.45
CA MET A 55 8.31 2.80 -3.78
C MET A 55 9.49 2.86 -4.76
N ARG A 56 9.25 2.61 -6.05
CA ARG A 56 10.31 2.61 -7.06
C ARG A 56 11.00 3.98 -7.15
N GLY A 57 12.31 4.00 -6.96
CA GLY A 57 13.13 5.22 -7.07
C GLY A 57 13.16 6.10 -5.82
N ARG A 58 12.54 5.67 -4.71
CA ARG A 58 12.67 6.35 -3.41
C ARG A 58 13.92 5.88 -2.67
N SER A 59 14.62 6.82 -2.04
CA SER A 59 15.62 6.51 -1.00
C SER A 59 14.93 6.54 0.36
N LEU A 60 14.87 5.40 1.01
CA LEU A 60 14.24 5.21 2.32
C LEU A 60 15.34 5.07 3.37
N ASN A 61 15.70 6.20 3.99
CA ASN A 61 16.71 6.26 5.05
C ASN A 61 16.03 6.22 6.42
N ASP A 62 16.71 5.61 7.41
CA ASP A 62 16.26 5.55 8.81
C ASP A 62 14.81 5.05 8.98
N SER A 63 14.40 4.11 8.14
CA SER A 63 13.03 3.58 8.13
C SER A 63 12.99 2.07 8.30
N PHE A 64 11.88 1.60 8.89
CA PHE A 64 11.49 0.21 8.86
C PHE A 64 10.47 0.02 7.76
N ILE A 65 10.72 -0.94 6.86
CA ILE A 65 9.82 -1.26 5.76
C ILE A 65 9.24 -2.64 6.02
N ILE A 66 7.91 -2.72 6.02
CA ILE A 66 7.17 -3.98 6.06
C ILE A 66 6.56 -4.16 4.67
N LEU A 67 6.90 -5.27 4.02
CA LEU A 67 6.33 -5.63 2.73
C LEU A 67 5.44 -6.85 2.92
N ASP A 68 4.15 -6.68 2.67
CA ASP A 68 3.22 -7.80 2.61
C ASP A 68 3.23 -8.42 1.21
N GLU A 69 2.96 -9.73 1.12
CA GLU A 69 2.90 -10.48 -0.14
C GLU A 69 4.20 -10.49 -0.99
N ALA A 70 5.38 -10.55 -0.35
CA ALA A 70 6.68 -10.65 -1.02
C ALA A 70 6.85 -11.88 -1.95
N GLN A 71 5.92 -12.84 -1.87
CA GLN A 71 6.00 -14.13 -2.55
C GLN A 71 5.39 -14.13 -3.96
N ASN A 72 4.77 -13.04 -4.41
CA ASN A 72 4.30 -12.86 -5.78
C ASN A 72 5.20 -11.89 -6.56
N PRO A 73 6.48 -12.23 -6.87
CA PRO A 73 7.17 -11.50 -7.92
C PRO A 73 6.33 -11.66 -9.20
N PRO A 74 6.18 -10.62 -10.04
CA PRO A 74 5.59 -10.81 -11.37
C PRO A 74 6.41 -11.90 -12.03
N SER A 75 5.82 -13.09 -12.16
CA SER A 75 6.42 -14.16 -12.94
C SER A 75 6.52 -13.58 -14.35
N SER A 76 7.76 -13.30 -14.77
CA SER A 76 8.07 -13.02 -16.15
C SER A 76 7.63 -14.24 -16.94
N ARG A 77 6.42 -14.18 -17.49
CA ARG A 77 5.90 -15.12 -18.46
C ARG A 77 5.53 -14.33 -19.70
#